data_AF-A0A428UH62-F1
#
_entry.id   AF-A0A428UH62-F1
#
_cell.length_a   1.000
_cell.length_b   1.000
_cell.length_c   1.000
_cell.angle_alpha   90.00
_cell.angle_beta   90.00
_cell.angle_gamma   90.00
#
_symmetry.space_group_name_H-M   'P 1'
#
loop_
_entity.id
_entity.type
_entity.pdbx_description
1 polymer ?
#
loop_
_entity_poly.entity_id
_entity_poly.type
_entity_poly.pdbx_seq_one_letter_code
_entity_poly.pdbx_strand_id
1 'polypeptide(L)'
;METCSTCATVLESTPAYTEDELSPQDRRVQCCYRVICGKCIVKNERFANYCPYCQVSTVPSSLPQGLREPPAYTSWPSSSSRTADISGAPPPYTPATPRRLATTDVEKREGSVGRRWF
;
A
#
# COMPACT_ATOMS: atom_id res chain seq x y z
N MET A 1 15.49 -10.05 -17.78
CA MET A 1 14.23 -9.35 -18.09
C MET A 1 13.77 -8.65 -16.83
N GLU A 2 13.51 -7.36 -16.94
CA GLU A 2 12.99 -6.54 -15.84
C GLU A 2 11.48 -6.37 -16.05
N THR A 3 10.70 -6.22 -14.99
CA THR A 3 9.26 -5.94 -15.10
C THR A 3 8.92 -4.68 -14.34
N CYS A 4 8.00 -3.88 -14.91
CA CYS A 4 7.47 -2.74 -14.21
C CYS A 4 6.70 -3.21 -12.98
N SER A 5 7.07 -2.73 -11.80
CA SER A 5 6.40 -3.11 -10.56
C SER A 5 4.96 -2.59 -10.48
N THR A 6 4.60 -1.59 -11.29
CA THR A 6 3.29 -0.93 -11.26
C THR A 6 2.28 -1.58 -12.19
N CYS A 7 2.69 -1.96 -13.41
CA CYS A 7 1.80 -2.52 -14.43
C CYS A 7 2.18 -3.93 -14.90
N ALA A 8 3.21 -4.54 -14.28
CA ALA A 8 3.72 -5.88 -14.59
C ALA A 8 4.22 -6.09 -16.04
N THR A 9 4.31 -5.03 -16.87
CA THR A 9 4.85 -5.10 -18.23
C THR A 9 6.33 -5.48 -18.20
N VAL A 10 6.73 -6.42 -19.05
CA VAL A 10 8.13 -6.79 -19.28
C VAL A 10 8.83 -5.65 -20.02
N LEU A 11 9.98 -5.23 -19.51
CA LEU A 11 10.79 -4.14 -20.04
C LEU A 11 11.92 -4.72 -20.88
N GLU A 12 12.10 -4.18 -22.08
CA GLU A 12 13.20 -4.56 -22.97
C GLU A 12 14.50 -3.93 -22.47
N SER A 13 15.52 -4.76 -22.26
CA SER A 13 16.84 -4.32 -21.76
C SER A 13 17.73 -3.71 -22.85
N THR A 14 17.24 -3.59 -24.09
CA THR A 14 17.98 -3.05 -25.22
C THR A 14 17.79 -1.54 -25.31
N PRO A 15 18.84 -0.72 -25.22
CA PRO A 15 18.74 0.70 -25.54
C PRO A 15 18.54 0.82 -27.05
N ALA A 16 17.28 0.82 -27.49
CA ALA A 16 16.95 1.31 -28.81
C ALA A 16 17.24 2.81 -28.78
N TYR A 17 18.44 3.17 -29.22
CA TYR A 17 18.82 4.55 -29.54
C TYR A 17 18.01 4.95 -30.78
N THR A 18 16.72 5.18 -30.58
CA THR A 18 15.82 5.75 -31.59
C THR A 18 15.54 7.16 -31.11
N GLU A 19 16.03 8.14 -31.86
CA GLU A 19 15.93 9.58 -31.61
C GLU A 19 14.48 10.13 -31.71
N ASP A 20 13.46 9.31 -31.46
CA ASP A 20 12.07 9.72 -31.58
C ASP A 20 11.36 9.65 -30.23
N GLU A 21 10.94 10.85 -29.81
CA GLU A 21 9.96 11.17 -28.79
C GLU A 21 10.38 11.12 -27.31
N LEU A 22 10.11 12.25 -26.64
CA LEU A 22 10.34 12.66 -25.25
C LEU A 22 9.72 11.74 -24.17
N SER A 23 9.42 10.48 -24.47
CA SER A 23 8.84 9.55 -23.51
C SER A 23 9.82 9.33 -22.35
N PRO A 24 9.39 9.53 -21.10
CA PRO A 24 10.27 9.36 -19.95
C PRO A 24 10.81 7.93 -19.93
N GLN A 25 12.12 7.80 -19.73
CA GLN A 25 12.77 6.50 -19.63
C GLN A 25 12.29 5.72 -18.39
N ASP A 26 12.44 4.41 -18.45
CA ASP A 26 12.19 3.54 -17.29
C ASP A 26 13.08 3.96 -16.12
N ARG A 27 12.49 4.06 -14.93
CA ARG A 27 13.15 4.54 -13.73
C ARG A 27 13.34 3.41 -12.72
N ARG A 28 14.58 3.20 -12.28
CA ARG A 28 14.89 2.39 -11.10
C ARG A 28 14.85 3.23 -9.84
N VAL A 29 14.04 2.81 -8.87
CA VAL A 29 13.88 3.53 -7.61
C VAL A 29 14.97 3.12 -6.61
N GLN A 30 15.72 4.09 -6.09
CA GLN A 30 16.90 3.82 -5.24
C GLN A 30 16.58 3.11 -3.90
N CYS A 31 15.41 3.36 -3.31
CA CYS A 31 15.09 2.82 -1.98
C CYS A 31 14.80 1.31 -1.95
N CYS A 32 14.40 0.71 -3.08
CA CYS A 32 14.03 -0.71 -3.14
C CYS A 32 14.35 -1.39 -4.47
N TYR A 33 15.07 -0.71 -5.36
CA TYR A 33 15.54 -1.18 -6.67
C TYR A 33 14.46 -1.68 -7.65
N ARG A 34 13.19 -1.43 -7.35
CA ARG A 34 12.07 -1.71 -8.26
C ARG A 34 12.11 -0.76 -9.46
N VAL A 35 11.67 -1.27 -10.62
CA VAL A 35 11.60 -0.52 -11.87
C VAL A 35 10.17 -0.03 -12.11
N ILE A 36 10.01 1.25 -12.45
CA ILE A 36 8.75 1.83 -12.92
C ILE A 36 8.94 2.24 -14.36
N CYS A 37 8.10 1.75 -15.27
CA CYS A 37 8.25 2.06 -16.68
C CYS A 37 7.83 3.48 -17.03
N GLY A 38 8.37 4.00 -18.14
CA GLY A 38 8.04 5.32 -18.69
C GLY A 38 6.54 5.59 -18.81
N LYS A 39 5.78 4.61 -19.31
CA LYS A 39 4.31 4.70 -19.46
C LYS A 39 3.61 4.95 -18.12
N CYS A 40 4.07 4.30 -17.05
CA CYS A 40 3.54 4.52 -15.71
C CYS A 40 3.92 5.91 -15.17
N ILE A 41 5.11 6.41 -15.50
CA ILE A 41 5.57 7.76 -15.13
C ILE A 41 4.74 8.83 -15.85
N VAL A 42 4.47 8.69 -17.16
CA VAL A 42 3.57 9.61 -17.88
C VAL A 42 2.17 9.61 -17.28
N LYS A 43 1.65 8.42 -16.93
CA LYS A 43 0.32 8.29 -16.34
C LYS A 43 0.22 8.96 -14.95
N ASN A 44 1.33 9.01 -14.21
CA ASN A 44 1.41 9.71 -12.93
C ASN A 44 2.84 10.21 -12.69
N GLU A 45 3.05 11.50 -12.96
CA GLU A 45 4.37 12.15 -12.89
C GLU A 45 5.02 12.04 -11.50
N ARG A 46 4.24 11.79 -10.43
CA ARG A 46 4.81 11.55 -9.10
C ARG A 46 5.80 10.39 -9.13
N PHE A 47 5.59 9.36 -9.94
CA PHE A 47 6.51 8.23 -10.04
C PHE A 47 7.90 8.61 -10.59
N ALA A 48 8.06 9.77 -11.23
CA ALA A 48 9.36 10.31 -11.62
C ALA A 48 10.24 10.65 -10.42
N ASN A 49 9.63 10.95 -9.25
CA ASN A 49 10.33 11.43 -8.05
C ASN A 49 9.94 10.69 -6.76
N TYR A 50 8.91 9.85 -6.77
CA TYR A 50 8.33 9.21 -5.59
C TYR A 50 8.20 7.68 -5.78
N CYS A 51 8.55 6.92 -4.74
CA CYS A 51 8.35 5.49 -4.68
C CYS A 51 6.94 5.17 -4.13
N PRO A 52 6.03 4.55 -4.89
CA PRO A 52 4.72 4.18 -4.36
C PRO A 52 4.75 3.02 -3.35
N TYR A 53 5.84 2.24 -3.30
CA TYR A 53 5.95 1.08 -2.42
C TYR A 53 6.55 1.43 -1.06
N CYS A 54 7.61 2.25 -1.05
CA CYS A 54 8.28 2.67 0.16
C CYS A 54 7.77 4.04 0.65
N GLN A 55 6.95 4.73 -0.13
CA GLN A 55 6.39 6.04 0.16
C GLN A 55 7.45 7.14 0.41
N VAL A 56 8.60 7.02 -0.26
CA VAL A 56 9.71 7.98 -0.15
C VAL A 56 9.89 8.77 -1.44
N SER A 57 10.21 10.06 -1.31
CA SER A 57 10.59 10.95 -2.40
C SER A 57 12.11 11.01 -2.54
N THR A 58 12.62 11.06 -3.77
CA THR A 58 14.02 11.38 -4.06
C THR A 58 14.29 12.88 -4.15
N VAL A 59 13.23 13.68 -4.28
CA VAL A 59 13.34 15.15 -4.18
C VAL A 59 13.36 15.50 -2.69
N PRO A 60 14.34 16.29 -2.23
CA PRO A 60 14.34 16.81 -0.87
C PRO A 60 13.05 17.58 -0.67
N SER A 61 12.18 17.07 0.19
CA SER A 61 10.96 17.79 0.52
C SER A 61 11.35 18.98 1.37
N SER A 62 10.89 20.17 1.00
CA SER A 62 10.89 21.37 1.85
C SER A 62 9.91 21.21 3.02
N LEU A 63 9.77 20.01 3.59
CA LEU A 63 9.04 19.81 4.82
C LEU A 63 9.66 20.78 5.82
N PRO A 64 8.89 21.69 6.43
CA PRO A 64 9.45 22.60 7.41
C PRO A 64 10.19 21.76 8.46
N GLN A 65 11.47 22.07 8.68
CA GLN A 65 12.25 21.53 9.79
C GLN A 65 11.46 21.82 11.06
N GLY A 66 10.79 20.82 11.61
CA GLY A 66 9.70 21.03 12.57
C GLY A 66 8.65 19.93 12.60
N LEU A 67 8.74 18.90 11.74
CA LEU A 67 8.15 17.61 12.04
C LEU A 67 8.79 17.13 13.34
N ARG A 68 8.11 17.32 14.48
CA ARG A 68 8.57 16.84 15.79
C ARG A 68 9.03 15.40 15.61
N GLU A 69 10.18 15.05 16.20
CA GLU A 69 10.53 13.64 16.33
C GLU A 69 9.27 12.86 16.73
N PRO A 70 8.99 11.70 16.10
CA PRO A 70 7.94 10.83 16.61
C PRO A 70 8.19 10.70 18.12
N PRO A 71 7.15 10.81 18.97
CA PRO A 71 7.35 10.72 20.41
C PRO A 71 8.22 9.51 20.68
N ALA A 72 9.27 9.68 21.49
CA ALA A 72 10.17 8.60 21.81
C ALA A 72 9.30 7.43 22.29
N TYR A 73 9.21 6.39 21.45
CA TYR A 73 8.66 5.13 21.90
C TYR A 73 9.64 4.69 22.97
N THR A 74 9.24 4.85 24.22
CA THR A 74 9.97 4.31 25.35
C THR A 74 10.21 2.85 25.00
N SER A 75 11.48 2.49 24.80
CA SER A 75 11.85 1.11 24.63
C SER A 75 11.33 0.43 25.88
N TRP A 76 10.31 -0.41 25.72
CA TRP A 76 9.74 -1.16 26.84
C TRP A 76 10.93 -1.78 27.57
N PRO A 77 11.10 -1.55 28.88
CA PRO A 77 12.22 -2.15 29.58
C PRO A 77 12.13 -3.65 29.29
N SER A 78 13.20 -4.17 28.68
CA SER A 78 13.39 -5.62 28.55
C SER A 78 13.46 -6.15 29.97
N SER A 79 12.30 -6.44 30.54
CA SER A 79 12.19 -7.06 31.85
C SER A 79 12.54 -8.51 31.65
N SER A 80 13.85 -8.76 31.73
CA SER A 80 14.35 -10.03 32.24
C SER A 80 13.58 -10.33 33.52
N SER A 81 12.83 -11.43 33.49
CA SER A 81 12.20 -12.13 34.63
C SER A 81 11.65 -11.28 35.77
N ARG A 82 10.38 -10.88 35.67
CA ARG A 82 9.47 -10.94 36.82
C ARG A 82 8.17 -11.59 36.38
N THR A 83 7.95 -12.79 36.89
CA THR A 83 6.65 -13.45 37.03
C THR A 83 5.68 -12.46 37.66
N ALA A 84 4.82 -11.87 36.83
CA ALA A 84 3.60 -11.23 37.26
C ALA A 84 2.51 -11.74 36.32
N ASP A 85 1.64 -12.58 36.86
CA ASP A 85 0.43 -13.10 36.24
C ASP A 85 -0.36 -11.98 35.54
N ILE A 86 -0.21 -11.88 34.21
CA ILE A 86 -1.19 -11.26 33.35
C ILE A 86 -1.70 -12.37 32.43
N SER A 87 -2.70 -13.11 32.93
CA SER A 87 -3.61 -13.90 32.09
C SER A 87 -4.36 -12.94 31.16
N GLY A 88 -3.74 -12.61 30.04
CA GLY A 88 -4.29 -11.75 29.01
C GLY A 88 -3.74 -12.18 27.66
N ALA A 89 -4.00 -13.44 27.27
CA ALA A 89 -3.69 -13.89 25.92
C ALA A 89 -4.34 -12.93 24.91
N PRO A 90 -3.65 -12.60 23.79
CA PRO A 90 -4.26 -11.80 22.75
C PRO A 90 -5.56 -12.47 22.27
N PRO A 91 -6.57 -11.70 21.88
CA PRO A 91 -7.80 -12.26 21.36
C PRO A 91 -7.49 -13.21 20.19
N PRO A 92 -8.16 -14.37 20.09
CA PRO A 92 -7.94 -15.30 18.99
C PRO A 92 -8.19 -14.62 17.64
N TYR A 93 -7.26 -14.76 16.69
CA TYR A 93 -7.38 -14.24 15.32
C TYR A 93 -8.40 -15.01 14.46
N THR A 94 -9.24 -15.85 15.06
CA THR A 94 -10.30 -16.54 14.34
C THR A 94 -11.37 -15.54 13.91
N PRO A 95 -11.72 -15.46 12.62
CA PRO A 95 -12.77 -14.57 12.15
C PRO A 95 -14.08 -14.96 12.84
N ALA A 96 -14.68 -14.01 13.55
CA ALA A 96 -15.99 -14.22 14.15
C ALA A 96 -16.99 -14.53 13.03
N THR A 97 -17.54 -15.75 13.02
CA THR A 97 -18.71 -16.07 12.21
C THR A 97 -19.84 -15.13 12.63
N PRO A 98 -20.41 -14.32 11.72
CA PRO A 98 -21.50 -13.43 12.07
C PRO A 98 -22.68 -14.29 12.55
N ARG A 99 -22.98 -14.20 13.84
CA ARG A 99 -24.19 -14.78 14.43
C ARG A 99 -25.36 -14.00 13.85
N ARG A 100 -25.98 -14.55 12.80
CA ARG A 100 -27.30 -14.09 12.34
C ARG A 100 -28.24 -14.21 13.53
N LEU A 101 -28.58 -13.08 14.14
CA LEU A 101 -29.78 -13.02 14.97
C LEU A 101 -30.95 -13.33 14.02
N ALA A 102 -31.43 -14.56 14.07
CA ALA A 102 -32.77 -14.88 13.62
C ALA A 102 -33.72 -14.24 14.62
N THR A 103 -34.11 -12.99 14.37
CA THR A 103 -35.34 -12.45 14.93
C THR A 103 -36.46 -12.89 14.02
N THR A 104 -37.24 -13.84 14.53
CA THR A 104 -38.52 -14.27 14.00
C THR A 104 -39.48 -13.09 13.83
N ASP A 105 -40.08 -13.04 12.65
CA ASP A 105 -41.47 -12.66 12.35
C ASP A 105 -41.95 -11.22 12.63
N VAL A 106 -42.27 -10.48 11.56
CA VAL A 106 -43.67 -10.18 11.19
C VAL A 106 -43.72 -9.87 9.68
N GLU A 107 -44.49 -10.67 8.98
CA GLU A 107 -44.91 -10.50 7.59
C GLU A 107 -45.57 -9.13 7.33
N LYS A 108 -45.10 -8.41 6.31
CA LYS A 108 -46.01 -7.70 5.41
C LYS A 108 -45.43 -7.63 3.99
N ARG A 109 -46.14 -8.33 3.11
CA ARG A 109 -45.99 -8.35 1.65
C ARG A 109 -45.95 -6.93 1.08
N GLU A 110 -45.05 -6.70 0.11
CA GLU A 110 -45.36 -6.30 -1.27
C GLU A 110 -44.09 -5.81 -1.98
N GLY A 111 -43.98 -6.11 -3.28
CA GLY A 111 -43.07 -5.37 -4.17
C GLY A 111 -41.79 -6.08 -4.60
N SER A 112 -41.95 -7.07 -5.48
CA SER A 112 -40.92 -7.45 -6.45
C SER A 112 -40.57 -6.25 -7.34
N VAL A 113 -39.27 -5.96 -7.58
CA VAL A 113 -38.69 -5.50 -8.87
C VAL A 113 -37.18 -5.16 -8.74
N GLY A 114 -36.38 -5.74 -9.66
CA GLY A 114 -35.13 -5.19 -10.25
C GLY A 114 -33.88 -5.13 -9.36
N ARG A 115 -32.89 -6.04 -9.40
CA ARG A 115 -31.88 -6.35 -10.44
C ARG A 115 -31.10 -5.18 -11.06
N ARG A 116 -29.79 -5.18 -10.71
CA ARG A 116 -28.60 -5.00 -11.55
C ARG A 116 -28.12 -3.56 -11.79
N TRP A 117 -27.09 -3.19 -11.04
CA TRP A 117 -26.22 -2.05 -11.32
C TRP A 117 -25.34 -2.41 -12.53
N PHE A 118 -25.39 -1.56 -13.56
CA PHE A 118 -24.43 -1.52 -14.65
C PHE A 118 -23.04 -1.13 -14.14
#